data_AF-A0A9D5ML26-F1
#
_entry.id   AF-A0A9D5ML26-F1
#
_cell.length_a   1.000
_cell.length_b   1.000
_cell.length_c   1.000
_cell.angle_alpha   90.00
_cell.angle_beta   90.00
_cell.angle_gamma   90.00
#
_symmetry.space_group_name_H-M   'P 1'
#
loop_
_entity.id
_entity.type
_entity.pdbx_description
1 polymer ?
#
loop_
_entity_poly.entity_id
_entity_poly.type
_entity_poly.pdbx_seq_one_letter_code
_entity_poly.pdbx_strand_id
1 'polypeptide(L)'
;MKEQLYTIPLNDAMNANDECPFCFVEREVEQDLLDFALGSGSSYMESDVREATDKAGFCRAHFKKMFDYGNTLGNAWILKTHYIEMRKQMADVMKKYQPEKSTFRSKFAKSGPECKNSVAAWVKEKDESCYICKRFADTYERYVDTFFVMYKRDPEFVEKVKNSKGFCLHHFGDLCEAGESKLNDKQKADFYPAMFELQQKHMDRLQEDVSWLVEKFDYRNKDADWKNSKDAIQRGMQKLKGGYPADPVYQQKK
;
A
#
# COMPACT_ATOMS: atom_id res chain seq x y z
N MET A 1 -8.23 28.46 7.29
CA MET A 1 -9.13 28.19 6.14
C MET A 1 -10.20 27.20 6.60
N LYS A 2 -11.45 27.21 6.11
CA LYS A 2 -12.41 26.13 6.44
C LYS A 2 -11.92 24.85 5.75
N GLU A 3 -11.54 23.83 6.51
CA GLU A 3 -11.12 22.54 5.96
C GLU A 3 -12.25 21.94 5.11
N GLN A 4 -11.89 21.51 3.89
CA GLN A 4 -12.83 20.81 3.02
C GLN A 4 -12.78 19.32 3.38
N LEU A 5 -13.93 18.64 3.40
CA LEU A 5 -14.04 17.24 3.91
C LEU A 5 -13.01 16.28 3.30
N TYR A 6 -12.66 16.45 2.02
CA TYR A 6 -11.71 15.60 1.32
C TYR A 6 -10.23 15.91 1.63
N THR A 7 -9.93 17.03 2.26
CA THR A 7 -8.57 17.42 2.70
C THR A 7 -8.23 16.95 4.12
N ILE A 8 -9.24 16.52 4.88
CA ILE A 8 -9.07 16.09 6.29
C ILE A 8 -8.08 14.93 6.42
N PRO A 9 -8.19 13.83 5.63
CA PRO A 9 -7.30 12.68 5.84
C PRO A 9 -5.81 13.00 5.62
N LEU A 10 -5.51 13.89 4.66
CA LEU A 10 -4.13 14.34 4.42
C LEU A 10 -3.64 15.26 5.54
N ASN A 11 -4.48 16.19 6.02
CA ASN A 11 -4.10 17.03 7.16
C ASN A 11 -3.85 16.20 8.42
N ASP A 12 -4.72 15.22 8.71
CA ASP A 12 -4.54 14.30 9.83
C ASP A 12 -3.25 13.51 9.69
N ALA A 13 -2.95 12.99 8.49
CA ALA A 13 -1.70 12.29 8.22
C ALA A 13 -0.45 13.17 8.40
N MET A 14 -0.51 14.45 8.01
CA MET A 14 0.57 15.41 8.26
C MET A 14 0.73 15.71 9.76
N ASN A 15 -0.39 15.80 10.49
CA ASN A 15 -0.41 16.11 11.92
C ASN A 15 0.00 14.90 12.79
N ALA A 16 -0.13 13.67 12.27
CA ALA A 16 0.29 12.44 12.96
C ALA A 16 1.81 12.34 13.15
N ASN A 17 2.61 13.17 12.45
CA ASN A 17 4.07 13.23 12.54
C ASN A 17 4.76 11.87 12.33
N ASP A 18 4.23 11.08 11.40
CA ASP A 18 4.75 9.78 10.98
C ASP A 18 5.96 9.92 10.03
N GLU A 19 6.66 8.82 9.72
CA GLU A 19 7.75 8.80 8.75
C GLU A 19 7.29 9.02 7.30
N CYS A 20 6.03 8.70 7.00
CA CYS A 20 5.40 8.95 5.71
C CYS A 20 3.89 9.19 5.88
N PRO A 21 3.39 10.38 5.52
CA PRO A 21 1.95 10.69 5.57
C PRO A 21 1.09 9.75 4.71
N PHE A 22 1.58 9.36 3.53
CA PHE A 22 0.82 8.45 2.66
C PHE A 22 0.77 7.01 3.21
N CYS A 23 1.79 6.54 3.93
CA CYS A 23 1.69 5.26 4.63
C CYS A 23 0.62 5.31 5.73
N PHE A 24 0.52 6.44 6.44
CA PHE A 24 -0.54 6.63 7.44
C PHE A 24 -1.93 6.54 6.79
N VAL A 25 -2.14 7.28 5.70
CA VAL A 25 -3.40 7.20 4.94
C VAL A 25 -3.66 5.79 4.43
N GLU A 26 -2.64 5.11 3.88
CA GLU A 26 -2.75 3.72 3.42
C GLU A 26 -3.23 2.78 4.53
N ARG A 27 -2.65 2.91 5.72
CA ARG A 27 -3.05 2.11 6.87
C ARG A 27 -4.50 2.37 7.27
N GLU A 28 -4.89 3.63 7.44
CA GLU A 28 -6.26 3.97 7.87
C GLU A 28 -7.29 3.50 6.86
N VAL A 29 -7.05 3.75 5.56
CA VAL A 29 -7.97 3.32 4.48
C VAL A 29 -8.05 1.79 4.41
N GLU A 30 -6.94 1.08 4.57
CA GLU A 30 -6.96 -0.38 4.57
C GLU A 30 -7.73 -0.93 5.78
N GLN A 31 -7.55 -0.36 6.96
CA GLN A 31 -8.29 -0.74 8.17
C GLN A 31 -9.79 -0.46 8.02
N ASP A 32 -10.17 0.69 7.47
CA ASP A 32 -11.56 1.04 7.17
C ASP A 32 -12.16 0.07 6.14
N LEU A 33 -11.39 -0.37 5.14
CA LEU A 33 -11.84 -1.37 4.16
C LEU A 33 -12.00 -2.76 4.78
N LEU A 34 -11.15 -3.14 5.74
CA LEU A 34 -11.30 -4.37 6.51
C LEU A 34 -12.54 -4.32 7.41
N ASP A 35 -12.75 -3.20 8.13
CA ASP A 35 -13.94 -2.96 8.94
C ASP A 35 -15.21 -2.92 8.09
N PHE A 36 -15.14 -2.32 6.90
CA PHE A 36 -16.24 -2.38 5.95
C PHE A 36 -16.52 -3.83 5.59
N ALA A 37 -15.54 -4.57 5.06
CA ALA A 37 -15.73 -5.92 4.53
C ALA A 37 -16.11 -6.97 5.59
N LEU A 38 -15.51 -6.91 6.78
CA LEU A 38 -15.62 -7.94 7.83
C LEU A 38 -16.17 -7.43 9.16
N GLY A 39 -16.44 -6.14 9.31
CA GLY A 39 -16.95 -5.59 10.56
C GLY A 39 -18.38 -6.01 10.88
N SER A 40 -18.88 -5.50 12.00
CA SER A 40 -20.22 -5.81 12.55
C SER A 40 -21.37 -5.44 11.61
N GLY A 41 -21.15 -4.47 10.71
CA GLY A 41 -22.12 -4.04 9.69
C GLY A 41 -22.43 -5.08 8.62
N SER A 42 -21.72 -6.23 8.59
CA SER A 42 -21.98 -7.34 7.67
C SER A 42 -22.04 -6.94 6.19
N SER A 43 -21.22 -5.99 5.73
CA SER A 43 -21.30 -5.52 4.33
C SER A 43 -21.08 -6.65 3.31
N TYR A 44 -20.30 -7.69 3.65
CA TYR A 44 -20.17 -8.91 2.84
C TYR A 44 -21.50 -9.66 2.60
N MET A 45 -22.55 -9.30 3.34
CA MET A 45 -23.91 -9.82 3.13
C MET A 45 -24.70 -9.02 2.09
N GLU A 46 -24.28 -7.80 1.79
CA GLU A 46 -24.83 -6.97 0.71
C GLU A 46 -24.49 -7.60 -0.64
N SER A 47 -25.47 -7.65 -1.55
CA SER A 47 -25.34 -8.41 -2.79
C SER A 47 -24.26 -7.87 -3.72
N ASP A 48 -24.13 -6.55 -3.80
CA ASP A 48 -23.14 -5.84 -4.61
C ASP A 48 -21.72 -6.00 -4.06
N VAL A 49 -21.56 -5.89 -2.74
CA VAL A 49 -20.28 -6.14 -2.06
C VAL A 49 -19.86 -7.59 -2.25
N ARG A 50 -20.77 -8.54 -2.01
CA ARG A 50 -20.52 -9.97 -2.18
C ARG A 50 -20.09 -10.29 -3.60
N GLU A 51 -20.83 -9.82 -4.61
CA GLU A 51 -20.50 -10.05 -6.02
C GLU A 51 -19.11 -9.49 -6.36
N ALA A 52 -18.79 -8.29 -5.88
CA ALA A 52 -17.49 -7.68 -6.08
C ALA A 52 -16.35 -8.47 -5.40
N THR A 53 -16.56 -8.94 -4.16
CA THR A 53 -15.57 -9.77 -3.45
C THR A 53 -15.43 -11.16 -4.04
N ASP A 54 -16.51 -11.77 -4.55
CA ASP A 54 -16.46 -13.09 -5.17
C ASP A 54 -15.70 -13.05 -6.49
N LYS A 55 -15.88 -11.98 -7.27
CA LYS A 55 -15.20 -11.78 -8.56
C LYS A 55 -13.71 -11.46 -8.39
N ALA A 56 -13.38 -10.55 -7.47
CA ALA A 56 -12.02 -10.08 -7.27
C ALA A 56 -11.21 -11.01 -6.35
N GLY A 57 -11.82 -11.55 -5.30
CA GLY A 57 -11.09 -12.25 -4.25
C GLY A 57 -10.18 -11.33 -3.44
N PHE A 58 -9.19 -11.92 -2.77
CA PHE A 58 -8.24 -11.23 -1.91
C PHE A 58 -6.83 -11.75 -2.17
N CYS A 59 -5.84 -10.86 -2.13
CA CYS A 59 -4.45 -11.27 -2.25
C CYS A 59 -3.99 -12.01 -0.99
N ARG A 60 -2.84 -12.70 -1.08
CA ARG A 60 -2.24 -13.43 0.05
C ARG A 60 -2.09 -12.57 1.32
N ALA A 61 -1.68 -11.30 1.17
CA ALA A 61 -1.49 -10.40 2.30
C ALA A 61 -2.83 -10.05 2.96
N HIS A 62 -3.85 -9.73 2.16
CA HIS A 62 -5.18 -9.42 2.67
C HIS A 62 -5.89 -10.62 3.27
N PHE A 63 -5.74 -11.84 2.74
CA PHE A 63 -6.25 -13.04 3.42
C PHE A 63 -5.64 -13.23 4.80
N LYS A 64 -4.34 -12.98 4.97
CA LYS A 64 -3.71 -13.03 6.30
C LYS A 64 -4.30 -11.99 7.23
N LYS A 65 -4.40 -10.73 6.78
CA LYS A 65 -5.00 -9.63 7.56
C LYS A 65 -6.46 -9.89 7.92
N MET A 66 -7.25 -10.46 7.02
CA MET A 66 -8.65 -10.83 7.25
C MET A 66 -8.82 -11.94 8.28
N PHE A 67 -7.94 -12.95 8.25
CA PHE A 67 -7.93 -14.02 9.26
C PHE A 67 -7.56 -13.46 10.65
N ASP A 68 -6.52 -12.64 10.66
CA ASP A 68 -5.99 -11.96 11.83
C ASP A 68 -6.98 -10.97 12.46
N TYR A 69 -7.78 -10.30 11.62
CA TYR A 69 -8.84 -9.39 12.01
C TYR A 69 -9.90 -10.06 12.91
N GLY A 70 -10.17 -11.35 12.67
CA GLY A 70 -11.19 -12.12 13.39
C GLY A 70 -12.45 -12.33 12.55
N ASN A 71 -13.62 -12.35 13.19
CA ASN A 71 -14.91 -12.68 12.56
C ASN A 71 -14.88 -13.98 11.72
N THR A 72 -14.79 -15.13 12.41
CA THR A 72 -14.74 -16.45 11.77
C THR A 72 -15.93 -16.70 10.83
N LEU A 73 -17.13 -16.25 11.21
CA LEU A 73 -18.33 -16.46 10.39
C LEU A 73 -18.28 -15.63 9.10
N GLY A 74 -17.88 -14.36 9.17
CA GLY A 74 -17.73 -13.50 8.00
C GLY A 74 -16.71 -14.04 7.02
N ASN A 75 -15.53 -14.43 7.53
CA ASN A 75 -14.51 -15.10 6.72
C ASN A 75 -15.03 -16.39 6.08
N ALA A 76 -15.76 -17.23 6.82
CA ALA A 76 -16.34 -18.46 6.28
C ALA A 76 -17.36 -18.21 5.16
N TRP A 77 -18.17 -17.16 5.29
CA TRP A 77 -19.15 -16.78 4.25
C TRP A 77 -18.47 -16.26 2.99
N ILE A 78 -17.51 -15.36 3.12
CA ILE A 78 -16.73 -14.84 1.98
C ILE A 78 -16.04 -15.99 1.25
N LEU A 79 -15.38 -16.90 1.99
CA LEU A 79 -14.73 -18.06 1.39
C LEU A 79 -15.75 -18.97 0.70
N LYS A 80 -16.89 -19.24 1.32
CA LYS A 80 -17.93 -20.11 0.76
C LYS A 80 -18.40 -19.61 -0.61
N THR A 81 -18.69 -18.33 -0.75
CA THR A 81 -19.21 -17.76 -2.01
C THR A 81 -18.09 -17.64 -3.05
N HIS A 82 -16.89 -17.22 -2.63
CA HIS A 82 -15.73 -17.17 -3.51
C HIS A 82 -15.33 -18.57 -4.04
N TYR A 83 -15.40 -19.62 -3.23
CA TYR A 83 -15.15 -21.00 -3.69
C TYR A 83 -16.17 -21.46 -4.75
N ILE A 84 -17.43 -21.07 -4.63
CA ILE A 84 -18.46 -21.40 -5.64
C ILE A 84 -18.08 -20.77 -6.98
N GLU A 85 -17.72 -19.49 -6.98
CA GLU A 85 -17.35 -18.76 -8.19
C GLU A 85 -16.01 -19.26 -8.77
N MET A 86 -15.01 -19.51 -7.91
CA MET A 86 -13.70 -20.01 -8.32
C MET A 86 -13.80 -21.39 -8.97
N ARG A 87 -14.61 -22.30 -8.41
CA ARG A 87 -14.85 -23.63 -9.00
C ARG A 87 -15.47 -23.54 -10.40
N LYS A 88 -16.41 -22.61 -10.60
CA LYS A 88 -17.04 -22.37 -11.90
C LYS A 88 -16.03 -21.87 -12.92
N GLN A 89 -15.28 -20.82 -12.58
CA GLN A 89 -14.25 -20.26 -13.47
C GLN A 89 -13.13 -21.26 -13.79
N MET A 90 -12.65 -21.98 -12.77
CA MET A 90 -11.61 -23.00 -12.92
C MET A 90 -12.06 -24.12 -13.87
N ALA A 91 -13.30 -24.62 -13.72
CA ALA A 91 -13.84 -25.63 -14.62
C ALA A 91 -13.90 -25.15 -16.07
N ASP A 92 -14.27 -23.88 -16.29
CA ASP A 92 -14.36 -23.31 -17.64
C ASP A 92 -12.99 -23.11 -18.29
N VAL A 93 -11.99 -22.66 -17.53
CA VAL A 93 -10.61 -22.51 -18.01
C VAL A 93 -10.00 -23.89 -18.32
N MET A 94 -10.22 -24.88 -17.46
CA MET A 94 -9.75 -26.25 -17.67
C MET A 94 -10.38 -26.92 -18.89
N LYS A 95 -11.69 -26.72 -19.13
CA LYS A 95 -12.37 -27.23 -20.32
C LYS A 95 -11.82 -26.64 -21.62
N LYS A 96 -11.42 -25.37 -21.59
CA LYS A 96 -10.87 -24.65 -22.76
C LYS A 96 -9.38 -24.91 -22.97
N TYR A 97 -8.68 -25.43 -21.97
CA TYR A 97 -7.25 -25.67 -22.04
C TYR A 97 -6.92 -26.79 -23.03
N GLN A 98 -5.96 -26.53 -23.92
CA GLN A 98 -5.36 -27.55 -24.77
C GLN A 98 -3.84 -27.43 -24.65
N PRO A 99 -3.11 -28.53 -24.36
CA PRO A 99 -1.67 -28.49 -24.26
C PRO A 99 -1.06 -28.20 -25.64
N GLU A 100 -0.04 -27.33 -25.68
CA GLU A 100 0.71 -27.07 -26.91
C GLU A 100 1.33 -28.38 -27.43
N LYS A 101 1.11 -28.67 -28.72
CA LYS A 101 1.80 -29.80 -29.37
C LYS A 101 3.25 -29.42 -29.61
N SER A 102 4.18 -30.28 -29.17
CA SER A 102 5.62 -30.08 -29.34
C SER A 102 6.04 -30.30 -30.80
N THR A 103 5.81 -29.31 -31.67
CA THR A 103 6.30 -29.35 -33.05
C THR A 103 7.74 -28.83 -33.10
N PHE A 104 8.62 -29.52 -33.82
CA PHE A 104 10.08 -29.26 -33.90
C PHE A 104 10.47 -27.81 -34.31
N ARG A 105 9.51 -27.04 -34.84
CA ARG A 105 9.65 -25.63 -35.27
C ARG A 105 9.50 -24.60 -34.13
N SER A 106 9.00 -24.98 -32.95
CA SER A 106 8.81 -24.07 -31.81
C SER A 106 10.08 -23.76 -31.02
N LYS A 107 11.20 -24.45 -31.30
CA LYS A 107 12.51 -24.18 -30.68
C LYS A 107 13.21 -22.92 -31.22
N PHE A 108 12.79 -22.40 -32.38
CA PHE A 108 13.39 -21.21 -33.01
C PHE A 108 12.59 -19.91 -32.83
N ALA A 109 11.39 -19.96 -32.25
CA ALA A 109 10.61 -18.77 -31.90
C ALA A 109 10.72 -18.51 -30.39
N LYS A 110 11.84 -17.91 -29.97
CA LYS A 110 11.92 -17.23 -28.67
C LYS A 110 11.68 -15.74 -28.91
N SER A 111 10.49 -15.28 -28.56
CA SER A 111 10.21 -13.85 -28.39
C SER A 111 9.13 -13.68 -27.33
N GLY A 112 9.47 -13.06 -26.20
CA GLY A 112 8.54 -12.53 -25.21
C GLY A 112 8.26 -13.40 -23.97
N PRO A 113 8.12 -12.79 -22.78
CA PRO A 113 7.67 -13.44 -21.54
C PRO A 113 6.13 -13.56 -21.49
N GLU A 114 5.48 -13.97 -22.58
CA GLU A 114 4.04 -14.23 -22.56
C GLU A 114 3.74 -15.62 -21.99
N CYS A 115 2.77 -15.70 -21.09
CA CYS A 115 2.43 -16.92 -20.38
C CYS A 115 1.74 -17.91 -21.34
N LYS A 116 2.49 -18.88 -21.86
CA LYS A 116 2.01 -19.87 -22.85
C LYS A 116 0.87 -20.76 -22.37
N ASN A 117 0.61 -20.80 -21.06
CA ASN A 117 -0.41 -21.64 -20.46
C ASN A 117 -1.58 -20.77 -19.97
N SER A 118 -2.76 -20.93 -20.56
CA SER A 118 -3.96 -20.15 -20.20
C SER A 118 -4.42 -20.39 -18.76
N VAL A 119 -4.17 -21.57 -18.19
CA VAL A 119 -4.42 -21.84 -16.76
C VAL A 119 -3.48 -21.02 -15.91
N ALA A 120 -2.19 -20.97 -16.26
CA ALA A 120 -1.21 -20.19 -15.51
C ALA A 120 -1.46 -18.68 -15.63
N ALA A 121 -1.89 -18.20 -16.80
CA ALA A 121 -2.29 -16.81 -17.00
C ALA A 121 -3.51 -16.45 -16.12
N TRP A 122 -4.52 -17.33 -16.07
CA TRP A 122 -5.68 -17.16 -15.21
C TRP A 122 -5.31 -17.17 -13.72
N VAL A 123 -4.42 -18.07 -13.27
CA VAL A 123 -3.94 -18.07 -11.88
C VAL A 123 -3.24 -16.75 -11.54
N LYS A 124 -2.38 -16.24 -12.43
CA LYS A 124 -1.71 -14.95 -12.23
C LYS A 124 -2.70 -13.79 -12.14
N GLU A 125 -3.71 -13.77 -12.99
CA GLU A 125 -4.79 -12.78 -12.92
C GLU A 125 -5.49 -12.82 -11.55
N LYS A 126 -5.72 -14.02 -10.99
CA LYS A 126 -6.29 -14.16 -9.65
C LYS A 126 -5.34 -13.77 -8.52
N ASP A 127 -4.05 -14.04 -8.67
CA ASP A 127 -3.03 -13.62 -7.69
C ASP A 127 -2.89 -12.09 -7.61
N GLU A 128 -3.10 -11.39 -8.73
CA GLU A 128 -3.07 -9.92 -8.82
C GLU A 128 -4.42 -9.28 -8.47
N SER A 129 -5.50 -10.06 -8.43
CA SER A 129 -6.83 -9.57 -8.09
C SER A 129 -7.03 -9.49 -6.58
N CYS A 130 -7.38 -8.31 -6.08
CA CYS A 130 -7.78 -8.14 -4.69
C CYS A 130 -8.78 -7.00 -4.55
N TYR A 131 -9.90 -7.29 -3.90
CA TYR A 131 -10.95 -6.33 -3.62
C TYR A 131 -10.44 -5.11 -2.82
N ILE A 132 -9.67 -5.36 -1.76
CA ILE A 132 -9.13 -4.30 -0.90
C ILE A 132 -8.08 -3.47 -1.65
N CYS A 133 -7.10 -4.12 -2.31
CA CYS A 133 -6.09 -3.41 -3.10
C CYS A 133 -6.72 -2.50 -4.16
N LYS A 134 -7.75 -2.99 -4.87
CA LYS A 134 -8.41 -2.21 -5.92
C LYS A 134 -9.08 -0.96 -5.36
N ARG A 135 -9.85 -1.09 -4.28
CA ARG A 135 -10.50 0.04 -3.63
C ARG A 135 -9.50 1.03 -3.02
N PHE A 136 -8.41 0.52 -2.47
CA PHE A 136 -7.33 1.35 -2.00
C PHE A 136 -6.71 2.16 -3.15
N ALA A 137 -6.37 1.52 -4.28
CA ALA A 137 -5.79 2.20 -5.44
C ALA A 137 -6.70 3.33 -5.97
N ASP A 138 -8.01 3.07 -6.09
CA ASP A 138 -9.00 4.07 -6.51
C ASP A 138 -9.06 5.28 -5.56
N THR A 139 -8.78 5.05 -4.26
CA THR A 139 -8.79 6.09 -3.23
C THR A 139 -7.45 6.83 -3.16
N TYR A 140 -6.35 6.11 -3.32
CA TYR A 140 -4.98 6.62 -3.30
C TYR A 140 -4.75 7.68 -4.39
N GLU A 141 -5.20 7.42 -5.62
CA GLU A 141 -5.07 8.38 -6.73
C GLU A 141 -5.72 9.73 -6.39
N ARG A 142 -6.88 9.71 -5.72
CA ARG A 142 -7.58 10.93 -5.27
C ARG A 142 -6.81 11.68 -4.18
N TYR A 143 -6.11 10.96 -3.31
CA TYR A 143 -5.26 11.59 -2.29
C TYR A 143 -4.01 12.22 -2.90
N VAL A 144 -3.39 11.59 -3.90
CA VAL A 144 -2.29 12.20 -4.66
C VAL A 144 -2.77 13.48 -5.35
N ASP A 145 -3.94 13.45 -5.98
CA ASP A 145 -4.54 14.65 -6.57
C ASP A 145 -4.81 15.75 -5.55
N THR A 146 -5.39 15.38 -4.41
CA THR A 146 -5.68 16.32 -3.32
C THR A 146 -4.39 16.92 -2.76
N PHE A 147 -3.32 16.13 -2.62
CA PHE A 147 -2.02 16.62 -2.19
C PHE A 147 -1.52 17.75 -3.09
N PHE A 148 -1.56 17.59 -4.41
CA PHE A 148 -1.14 18.66 -5.33
C PHE A 148 -2.09 19.86 -5.36
N VAL A 149 -3.40 19.64 -5.16
CA VAL A 149 -4.35 20.75 -5.00
C VAL A 149 -4.01 21.57 -3.76
N MET A 150 -3.73 20.91 -2.63
CA MET A 150 -3.34 21.58 -1.39
C MET A 150 -1.98 22.25 -1.51
N TYR A 151 -0.98 21.56 -2.06
CA TYR A 151 0.37 22.10 -2.24
C TYR A 151 0.40 23.38 -3.08
N LYS A 152 -0.49 23.51 -4.08
CA LYS A 152 -0.59 24.71 -4.92
C LYS A 152 -1.33 25.88 -4.27
N ARG A 153 -2.29 25.59 -3.39
CA ARG A 153 -3.27 26.58 -2.91
C ARG A 153 -3.08 26.98 -1.46
N ASP A 154 -2.42 26.14 -0.67
CA ASP A 154 -2.31 26.28 0.77
C ASP A 154 -0.84 26.36 1.22
N PRO A 155 -0.34 27.58 1.48
CA PRO A 155 1.02 27.77 2.01
C PRO A 155 1.25 27.09 3.37
N GLU A 156 0.23 26.99 4.22
CA GLU A 156 0.35 26.32 5.52
C GLU A 156 0.61 24.82 5.31
N PHE A 157 -0.05 24.21 4.33
CA PHE A 157 0.20 22.82 3.96
C PHE A 157 1.62 22.61 3.44
N VAL A 158 2.14 23.52 2.61
CA VAL A 158 3.53 23.47 2.13
C VAL A 158 4.52 23.50 3.30
N GLU A 159 4.28 24.35 4.29
CA GLU A 159 5.11 24.40 5.50
C GLU A 159 4.99 23.12 6.35
N LYS A 160 3.80 22.52 6.46
CA LYS A 160 3.65 21.19 7.08
C LYS A 160 4.48 20.13 6.35
N VAL A 161 4.49 20.15 5.01
CA VAL A 161 5.30 19.21 4.20
C VAL A 161 6.78 19.39 4.48
N LYS A 162 7.29 20.61 4.46
CA LYS A 162 8.71 20.89 4.75
C LYS A 162 9.14 20.53 6.17
N ASN A 163 8.22 20.62 7.14
CA ASN A 163 8.48 20.26 8.53
C ASN A 163 8.19 18.79 8.86
N SER A 164 7.66 18.02 7.90
CA SER A 164 7.43 16.59 8.06
C SER A 164 8.74 15.80 8.06
N LYS A 165 8.66 14.49 8.29
CA LYS A 165 9.83 13.60 8.15
C LYS A 165 10.07 13.17 6.71
N GLY A 166 9.35 13.70 5.73
CA GLY A 166 9.42 13.26 4.33
C GLY A 166 8.53 12.06 4.04
N PHE A 167 8.93 11.25 3.06
CA PHE A 167 8.11 10.16 2.52
C PHE A 167 8.91 8.84 2.47
N CYS A 168 8.21 7.71 2.37
CA CYS A 168 8.88 6.46 2.02
C CYS A 168 9.29 6.50 0.53
N LEU A 169 10.26 5.67 0.13
CA LEU A 169 10.76 5.67 -1.25
C LEU A 169 9.67 5.37 -2.28
N HIS A 170 8.68 4.55 -1.93
CA HIS A 170 7.55 4.26 -2.81
C HIS A 170 6.71 5.51 -3.08
N HIS A 171 6.15 6.11 -2.02
CA HIS A 171 5.30 7.30 -2.15
C HIS A 171 6.08 8.53 -2.63
N PHE A 172 7.37 8.63 -2.33
CA PHE A 172 8.23 9.66 -2.89
C PHE A 172 8.33 9.54 -4.41
N GLY A 173 8.55 8.32 -4.93
CA GLY A 173 8.57 8.06 -6.37
C GLY A 173 7.25 8.43 -7.05
N ASP A 174 6.13 8.01 -6.47
CA ASP A 174 4.79 8.31 -6.97
C ASP A 174 4.52 9.83 -6.99
N LEU A 175 4.94 10.56 -5.95
CA LEU A 175 4.82 12.02 -5.89
C LEU A 175 5.70 12.71 -6.93
N CYS A 176 6.91 12.20 -7.20
CA CYS A 176 7.74 12.74 -8.27
C CYS A 176 7.09 12.53 -9.64
N GLU A 177 6.60 11.32 -9.93
CA GLU A 177 5.91 11.03 -11.20
C GLU A 177 4.63 11.86 -11.36
N ALA A 178 3.80 11.94 -10.32
CA ALA A 178 2.62 12.78 -10.33
C ALA A 178 2.98 14.27 -10.44
N GLY A 179 4.08 14.72 -9.82
CA GLY A 179 4.59 16.08 -9.92
C GLY A 179 4.87 16.51 -11.36
N GLU A 180 5.36 15.59 -12.21
CA GLU A 180 5.60 15.88 -13.63
C GLU A 180 4.35 16.27 -14.40
N SER A 181 3.22 15.62 -14.11
CA SER A 181 1.95 15.88 -14.81
C SER A 181 1.10 16.94 -14.13
N LYS A 182 1.20 17.06 -12.80
CA LYS A 182 0.33 17.92 -12.01
C LYS A 182 0.90 19.33 -11.83
N LEU A 183 2.21 19.56 -11.87
CA LEU A 183 2.82 20.88 -11.66
C LEU A 183 3.23 21.55 -12.99
N ASN A 184 3.24 22.88 -13.03
CA ASN A 184 3.88 23.63 -14.13
C ASN A 184 5.38 23.84 -13.87
N ASP A 185 6.14 24.27 -14.88
CA ASP A 185 7.60 24.39 -14.80
C ASP A 185 8.10 25.26 -13.64
N LYS A 186 7.39 26.36 -13.34
CA LYS A 186 7.73 27.22 -12.20
C LYS A 186 7.51 26.49 -10.87
N GLN A 187 6.38 25.80 -10.72
CA GLN A 187 6.08 25.02 -9.53
C GLN A 187 7.03 23.83 -9.36
N LYS A 188 7.46 23.19 -10.46
CA LYS A 188 8.47 22.12 -10.43
C LYS A 188 9.81 22.61 -9.93
N ALA A 189 10.23 23.81 -10.36
CA ALA A 189 11.48 24.44 -9.93
C ALA A 189 11.52 24.69 -8.41
N ASP A 190 10.37 24.91 -7.77
CA ASP A 190 10.28 25.07 -6.31
C ASP A 190 10.06 23.72 -5.59
N PHE A 191 9.21 22.85 -6.15
CA PHE A 191 8.80 21.58 -5.54
C PHE A 191 9.94 20.58 -5.42
N TYR A 192 10.64 20.28 -6.52
CA TYR A 192 11.64 19.20 -6.52
C TYR A 192 12.82 19.48 -5.59
N PRO A 193 13.46 20.66 -5.60
CA PRO A 193 14.54 20.94 -4.67
C PRO A 193 14.11 20.80 -3.21
N ALA A 194 12.93 21.35 -2.85
CA ALA A 194 12.41 21.26 -1.49
C ALA A 194 12.13 19.81 -1.07
N MET A 195 11.56 19.00 -1.96
CA MET A 195 11.28 17.58 -1.70
C MET A 195 12.55 16.74 -1.62
N PHE A 196 13.55 17.03 -2.46
CA PHE A 196 14.81 16.30 -2.49
C PHE A 196 15.64 16.59 -1.25
N GLU A 197 15.72 17.86 -0.83
CA GLU A 197 16.39 18.26 0.41
C GLU A 197 15.72 17.59 1.62
N LEU A 198 14.38 17.64 1.69
CA LEU A 198 13.61 16.98 2.75
C LEU A 198 13.89 15.48 2.80
N GLN A 199 13.84 14.81 1.64
CA GLN A 199 14.03 13.37 1.56
C GLN A 199 15.47 12.99 1.95
N GLN A 200 16.47 13.69 1.44
CA GLN A 200 17.87 13.42 1.74
C GLN A 200 18.16 13.59 3.23
N LYS A 201 17.74 14.71 3.82
CA LYS A 201 17.90 14.99 5.26
C LYS A 201 17.36 13.86 6.14
N HIS A 202 16.18 13.33 5.82
CA HIS A 202 15.56 12.29 6.63
C HIS A 202 16.07 10.88 6.32
N MET A 203 16.64 10.65 5.14
CA MET A 203 17.40 9.44 4.82
C MET A 203 18.69 9.39 5.63
N ASP A 204 19.45 10.50 5.68
CA ASP A 204 20.69 10.60 6.45
C ASP A 204 20.42 10.41 7.94
N ARG A 205 19.41 11.10 8.50
CA ARG A 205 18.97 10.92 9.89
C ARG A 205 18.69 9.46 10.24
N LEU A 206 17.98 8.73 9.37
CA LEU A 206 17.63 7.32 9.62
C LEU A 206 18.84 6.40 9.50
N GLN A 207 19.76 6.70 8.58
CA GLN A 207 21.02 5.97 8.45
C GLN A 207 21.86 6.13 9.73
N GLU A 208 21.94 7.34 10.28
CA GLU A 208 22.64 7.60 11.55
C GLU A 208 21.96 6.86 12.72
N ASP A 209 20.62 6.91 12.81
CA ASP A 209 19.86 6.19 13.84
C ASP A 209 20.11 4.67 13.79
N VAL A 210 20.13 4.07 12.59
CA VAL A 210 20.43 2.64 12.41
C VAL A 210 21.91 2.34 12.71
N SER A 211 22.82 3.23 12.35
CA SER A 211 24.25 3.06 12.65
C SER A 211 24.50 3.08 14.15
N TRP A 212 23.89 4.03 14.86
CA TRP A 212 23.97 4.09 16.33
C TRP A 212 23.32 2.86 16.99
N LEU A 213 22.23 2.33 16.41
CA LEU A 213 21.67 1.06 16.87
C LEU A 213 22.70 -0.07 16.80
N VAL A 214 23.42 -0.19 15.69
CA VAL A 214 24.48 -1.21 15.51
C VAL A 214 25.60 -1.00 16.52
N GLU A 215 26.07 0.24 16.70
CA GLU A 215 27.13 0.58 17.67
C GLU A 215 26.72 0.29 19.11
N LYS A 216 25.43 0.39 19.46
CA LYS A 216 24.92 0.06 20.80
C LYS A 216 25.06 -1.41 21.17
N PHE A 217 25.23 -2.31 20.20
CA PHE A 217 25.53 -3.72 20.46
C PHE A 217 27.01 -4.00 20.71
N ASP A 218 27.91 -3.02 20.54
CA ASP A 218 29.29 -3.10 21.03
C ASP A 218 29.31 -3.02 22.57
N TYR A 219 30.05 -3.91 23.22
CA TYR A 219 30.21 -3.94 24.67
C TYR A 219 30.72 -2.60 25.24
N ARG A 220 31.50 -1.84 24.45
CA ARG A 220 32.01 -0.52 24.82
C ARG A 220 30.91 0.52 25.00
N ASN A 221 29.80 0.35 24.29
CA ASN A 221 28.68 1.29 24.28
C ASN A 221 27.49 0.79 25.11
N LYS A 222 27.67 -0.25 25.93
CA LYS A 222 26.59 -0.85 26.72
C LYS A 222 25.83 0.19 27.55
N ASP A 223 26.57 1.07 28.23
CA ASP A 223 26.02 2.10 29.12
C ASP A 223 25.76 3.44 28.42
N ALA A 224 26.06 3.56 27.12
CA ALA A 224 25.79 4.78 26.35
C ALA A 224 24.27 5.01 26.17
N ASP A 225 23.84 6.24 25.92
CA ASP A 225 22.43 6.53 25.64
C ASP A 225 22.01 5.94 24.29
N TRP A 226 20.79 5.40 24.21
CA TRP A 226 20.21 4.90 22.96
C TRP A 226 19.82 6.01 21.97
N LYS A 227 19.77 7.28 22.40
CA LYS A 227 19.30 8.39 21.57
C LYS A 227 17.95 8.03 20.92
N ASN A 228 17.82 8.21 19.60
CA ASN A 228 16.62 7.86 18.83
C ASN A 228 16.67 6.45 18.21
N SER A 229 17.63 5.60 18.58
CA SER A 229 17.90 4.37 17.82
C SER A 229 17.02 3.17 18.16
N LYS A 230 16.24 3.22 19.25
CA LYS A 230 15.46 2.05 19.74
C LYS A 230 14.44 1.53 18.72
N ASP A 231 13.86 2.43 17.93
CA ASP A 231 12.85 2.14 16.91
C ASP A 231 13.40 2.31 15.47
N ALA A 232 14.73 2.46 15.32
CA ALA A 232 15.37 2.75 14.05
C ALA A 232 15.12 1.67 12.99
N ILE A 233 14.97 0.40 13.40
CA ILE A 233 14.68 -0.70 12.48
C ILE A 233 13.31 -0.49 11.81
N GLN A 234 12.23 -0.34 12.59
CA GLN A 234 10.90 -0.19 12.00
C GLN A 234 10.78 1.09 11.17
N ARG A 235 11.35 2.21 11.63
CA ARG A 235 11.35 3.47 10.87
C ARG A 235 12.16 3.37 9.58
N GLY A 236 13.32 2.73 9.62
CA GLY A 236 14.15 2.49 8.44
C GLY A 236 13.45 1.60 7.41
N MET A 237 12.81 0.51 7.85
CA MET A 237 12.02 -0.36 6.98
C MET A 237 10.83 0.36 6.35
N GLN A 238 10.06 1.13 7.14
CA GLN A 238 8.97 1.97 6.65
C GLN A 238 9.49 3.00 5.63
N LYS A 239 10.65 3.61 5.85
CA LYS A 239 11.22 4.58 4.90
C LYS A 239 11.55 3.95 3.56
N LEU A 240 12.10 2.74 3.56
CA LEU A 240 12.57 2.10 2.33
C LEU A 240 11.45 1.46 1.52
N LYS A 241 10.43 0.91 2.18
CA LYS A 241 9.38 0.10 1.52
C LYS A 241 7.95 0.47 1.88
N GLY A 242 7.74 1.44 2.78
CA GLY A 242 6.43 1.79 3.28
C GLY A 242 5.90 0.81 4.32
N GLY A 243 4.62 0.99 4.69
CA GLY A 243 3.92 0.15 5.66
C GLY A 243 4.42 0.30 7.10
N TYR A 244 3.91 -0.56 7.98
CA TYR A 244 4.22 -0.54 9.41
C TYR A 244 4.67 -1.91 9.91
N PRO A 245 5.98 -2.22 9.82
CA PRO A 245 6.49 -3.53 10.22
C PRO A 245 6.30 -3.86 11.71
N ALA A 246 6.20 -2.84 12.55
CA ALA A 246 6.03 -2.97 13.99
C ALA A 246 4.57 -2.81 14.47
N ASP A 247 3.62 -2.55 13.55
CA ASP A 247 2.24 -2.37 13.96
C ASP A 247 1.67 -3.68 14.50
N PRO A 248 0.87 -3.61 15.58
CA PRO A 248 0.13 -4.77 16.03
C PRO A 248 -0.86 -5.18 14.96
N VAL A 249 -1.22 -6.46 14.99
CA VAL A 249 -2.28 -6.99 14.14
C VAL A 249 -3.57 -6.21 14.38
N TYR A 250 -4.15 -5.66 13.30
CA TYR A 250 -5.46 -5.01 13.37
C TYR A 250 -6.55 -6.05 13.61
N GLN A 251 -7.36 -5.83 14.63
CA GLN A 251 -8.42 -6.74 15.07
C GLN A 251 -9.75 -6.03 15.12
N GLN A 252 -10.83 -6.80 14.94
CA GLN A 252 -12.19 -6.32 15.09
C GLN A 252 -12.37 -5.61 16.44
N LYS A 253 -12.83 -4.36 16.40
CA LYS A 253 -13.23 -3.63 17.60
C LYS A 253 -14.41 -4.38 18.24
N LYS A 254 -14.20 -4.84 19.48
CA LYS A 254 -15.20 -5.57 20.28
C LYS A 254 -16.37 -4.68 20.68
#